data_AF-A0A3S9LEC0-F1
#
_entry.id   AF-A0A3S9LEC0-F1
#
_cell.length_a   1.000
_cell.length_b   1.000
_cell.length_c   1.000
_cell.angle_alpha   90.00
_cell.angle_beta   90.00
_cell.angle_gamma   90.00
#
_symmetry.space_group_name_H-M   'P 1'
#
loop_
_entity.id
_entity.type
_entity.pdbx_description
1 polymer ?
#
loop_
_entity_poly.entity_id
_entity_poly.type
_entity_poly.pdbx_seq_one_letter_code
_entity_poly.pdbx_strand_id
1 'polypeptide(L)'
;MNGESAAHAGGDPHPAVVVGGVFATIVTLTLVAYAVAVNTINLLAVDVLAYPVGAVAPFVVITGAILTIPIVIPTALVSLKRLG
;
A
#
# COMPACT_ATOMS: atom_id res chain seq x y z
N MET A 1 -14.64 51.74 -6.97
CA MET A 1 -14.29 50.82 -8.06
C MET A 1 -13.46 49.69 -7.47
N ASN A 2 -14.04 48.48 -7.47
CA ASN A 2 -13.48 47.11 -7.49
C ASN A 2 -12.21 46.79 -6.66
N GLY A 3 -12.18 45.74 -5.84
CA GLY A 3 -13.11 44.62 -5.76
C GLY A 3 -12.85 43.71 -4.57
N GLU A 4 -13.93 43.37 -3.89
CA GLU A 4 -14.05 42.14 -3.14
C GLU A 4 -14.52 41.04 -4.10
N SER A 5 -14.03 39.81 -3.86
CA SER A 5 -14.56 38.53 -4.34
C SER A 5 -14.22 38.08 -5.76
N ALA A 6 -13.14 37.30 -5.90
CA ALA A 6 -13.20 35.84 -6.15
C ALA A 6 -11.81 35.25 -6.51
N ALA A 7 -11.59 33.99 -6.12
CA ALA A 7 -10.42 33.10 -6.38
C ALA A 7 -9.25 33.27 -5.39
N HIS A 8 -8.98 32.36 -4.43
CA HIS A 8 -9.29 30.95 -4.29
C HIS A 8 -9.71 30.62 -2.85
N ALA A 9 -11.00 30.32 -2.63
CA ALA A 9 -11.41 29.52 -1.50
C ALA A 9 -11.00 28.06 -1.79
N GLY A 10 -9.75 27.74 -1.46
CA GLY A 10 -9.18 26.42 -1.70
C GLY A 10 -7.78 26.41 -1.12
N GLY A 11 -7.69 26.38 0.22
CA GLY A 11 -6.42 26.20 0.88
C GLY A 11 -5.77 24.93 0.36
N ASP A 12 -4.55 25.05 -0.17
CA ASP A 12 -3.80 23.93 -0.72
C ASP A 12 -3.83 22.75 0.27
N PRO A 13 -4.07 21.51 -0.19
CA PRO A 13 -4.15 20.36 0.68
C PRO A 13 -2.91 20.28 1.56
N HIS A 14 -3.10 20.24 2.88
CA HIS A 14 -1.99 20.18 3.81
C HIS A 14 -1.12 18.94 3.48
N PRO A 15 0.19 19.09 3.25
CA PRO A 15 1.02 18.01 2.68
C PRO A 15 1.02 16.75 3.54
N ALA A 16 0.85 16.87 4.86
CA ALA A 16 0.71 15.73 5.76
C ALA A 16 -0.56 14.90 5.49
N VAL A 17 -1.66 15.53 5.08
CA VAL A 17 -2.92 14.87 4.73
C VAL A 17 -2.76 14.10 3.43
N VAL A 18 -2.12 14.70 2.43
CA VAL A 18 -1.84 14.05 1.14
C VAL A 18 -0.94 12.83 1.33
N VAL A 19 0.18 12.98 2.05
CA VAL A 19 1.11 11.88 2.33
C VAL A 19 0.43 10.77 3.14
N GLY A 20 -0.35 11.14 4.17
CA GLY A 20 -1.10 10.19 4.98
C GLY A 20 -2.14 9.41 4.16
N GLY A 21 -2.88 10.10 3.29
CA GLY A 21 -3.87 9.48 2.40
C GLY A 21 -3.25 8.53 1.38
N VAL A 22 -2.16 8.93 0.73
CA VAL A 22 -1.42 8.07 -0.21
C VAL A 22 -0.86 6.85 0.52
N PHE A 23 -0.26 7.03 1.70
CA PHE A 23 0.26 5.92 2.49
C PHE A 23 -0.84 4.92 2.88
N ALA A 24 -1.96 5.40 3.41
CA ALA A 24 -3.10 4.55 3.76
C ALA A 24 -3.66 3.80 2.54
N THR A 25 -3.71 4.47 1.39
CA THR A 25 -4.14 3.87 0.13
C THR A 25 -3.20 2.73 -0.28
N ILE A 26 -1.88 2.97 -0.26
CA ILE A 26 -0.87 1.94 -0.57
C ILE A 26 -1.02 0.73 0.36
N VAL A 27 -1.10 0.95 1.68
CA VAL A 27 -1.24 -0.14 2.66
C VAL A 27 -2.52 -0.95 2.39
N THR A 28 -3.63 -0.27 2.11
CA THR A 28 -4.91 -0.92 1.83
C THR A 28 -4.83 -1.76 0.55
N LEU A 29 -4.29 -1.20 -0.53
CA LEU A 29 -4.07 -1.93 -1.78
C LEU A 29 -3.13 -3.12 -1.60
N THR A 30 -2.05 -2.96 -0.83
CA THR A 30 -1.13 -4.05 -0.48
C THR A 30 -1.85 -5.19 0.23
N LEU A 31 -2.71 -4.89 1.21
CA LEU A 31 -3.48 -5.92 1.93
C LEU A 31 -4.44 -6.66 1.00
N VAL A 32 -5.16 -5.93 0.14
CA VAL A 32 -6.08 -6.54 -0.84
C VAL A 32 -5.30 -7.42 -1.83
N ALA A 33 -4.19 -6.91 -2.38
CA ALA A 33 -3.34 -7.66 -3.30
C ALA A 33 -2.79 -8.94 -2.65
N TYR A 34 -2.36 -8.86 -1.40
CA TYR A 34 -1.89 -10.02 -0.64
C TYR A 34 -3.00 -11.06 -0.46
N ALA A 35 -4.18 -10.66 -0.04
CA ALA A 35 -5.32 -11.57 0.13
C ALA A 35 -5.70 -12.26 -1.18
N VAL A 36 -5.78 -11.51 -2.28
CA VAL A 36 -6.06 -12.05 -3.61
C VAL A 36 -4.97 -13.03 -4.05
N ALA A 37 -3.70 -12.70 -3.85
CA ALA A 37 -2.59 -13.56 -4.22
C ALA A 37 -2.59 -14.87 -3.41
N VAL A 38 -2.76 -14.80 -2.08
CA VAL A 38 -2.84 -15.99 -1.22
C VAL A 38 -4.03 -16.87 -1.60
N ASN A 39 -5.19 -16.28 -1.86
CA ASN A 39 -6.35 -17.01 -2.34
C ASN A 39 -6.07 -17.71 -3.68
N THR A 40 -5.45 -17.01 -4.62
CA THR A 40 -5.08 -17.58 -5.93
C THR A 40 -4.08 -18.72 -5.80
N ILE A 41 -3.07 -18.54 -4.94
CA ILE A 41 -2.08 -19.56 -4.63
C ILE A 41 -2.77 -20.80 -4.01
N ASN A 42 -3.72 -20.61 -3.09
CA ASN A 42 -4.44 -21.73 -2.48
C ASN A 42 -5.28 -22.49 -3.52
N LEU A 43 -6.04 -21.77 -4.36
CA LEU A 43 -6.82 -22.36 -5.45
C LEU A 43 -5.94 -23.18 -6.39
N LEU A 44 -4.82 -22.62 -6.83
CA LEU A 44 -3.96 -23.30 -7.81
C LEU A 44 -3.14 -24.43 -7.18
N ALA A 45 -2.46 -24.15 -6.07
CA ALA A 45 -1.52 -25.10 -5.48
C ALA A 45 -2.24 -26.21 -4.70
N VAL A 46 -3.24 -25.87 -3.89
CA VAL A 46 -3.92 -26.84 -3.02
C VAL A 46 -5.08 -27.49 -3.76
N ASP A 47 -5.99 -26.69 -4.34
CA ASP A 47 -7.24 -27.25 -4.88
C ASP A 47 -7.05 -27.88 -6.28
N VAL A 48 -6.20 -27.29 -7.14
CA VAL A 48 -5.94 -27.81 -8.50
C VAL A 48 -4.77 -28.79 -8.54
N LEU A 49 -3.64 -28.44 -7.91
CA LEU A 49 -2.39 -29.22 -7.97
C LEU A 49 -2.21 -30.21 -6.80
N ALA A 50 -3.11 -30.20 -5.81
CA ALA A 50 -3.08 -31.08 -4.64
C ALA A 50 -1.78 -31.03 -3.82
N TYR A 51 -1.11 -29.87 -3.79
CA TYR A 51 0.05 -29.67 -2.93
C TYR A 51 -0.39 -29.62 -1.46
N PRO A 52 0.40 -30.21 -0.55
CA PRO A 52 0.12 -30.07 0.88
C PRO A 52 0.23 -28.61 1.28
N VAL A 53 -0.70 -28.13 2.12
CA VAL A 53 -0.78 -26.72 2.57
C VAL A 53 0.55 -26.19 3.14
N GLY A 54 1.34 -27.05 3.79
CA GLY A 54 2.66 -26.69 4.30
C GLY A 54 3.70 -26.37 3.23
N ALA A 55 3.59 -26.97 2.03
CA ALA A 55 4.48 -26.69 0.90
C ALA A 55 4.19 -25.34 0.22
N VAL A 56 3.04 -24.74 0.51
CA VAL A 56 2.59 -23.47 -0.09
C VAL A 56 3.10 -22.24 0.70
N ALA A 57 3.54 -22.46 1.95
CA ALA A 57 4.03 -21.40 2.84
C ALA A 57 5.12 -20.49 2.22
N PRO A 58 6.14 -20.99 1.48
CA PRO A 58 7.16 -20.14 0.88
C PRO A 58 6.61 -19.11 -0.11
N PHE A 59 5.62 -19.48 -0.93
CA PHE A 59 5.01 -18.57 -1.91
C PHE A 59 4.27 -17.43 -1.23
N VAL A 60 3.54 -17.74 -0.16
CA VAL A 60 2.81 -16.77 0.66
C VAL A 60 3.77 -15.79 1.33
N VAL A 61 4.87 -16.29 1.89
CA VAL A 61 5.91 -15.47 2.53
C VAL A 61 6.59 -14.54 1.53
N ILE A 62 7.01 -15.06 0.38
CA ILE A 62 7.68 -14.25 -0.66
C ILE A 62 6.74 -13.18 -1.20
N THR A 63 5.47 -13.53 -1.45
CA THR A 63 4.45 -12.58 -1.90
C THR A 63 4.26 -11.45 -0.88
N GLY A 64 4.15 -11.80 0.41
CA GLY A 64 4.06 -10.81 1.48
C GLY A 64 5.28 -9.89 1.50
N ALA A 65 6.49 -10.45 1.42
CA ALA A 65 7.73 -9.68 1.42
C ALA A 65 7.79 -8.68 0.24
N ILE A 66 7.46 -9.11 -0.98
CA ILE A 66 7.45 -8.25 -2.16
C ILE A 66 6.48 -7.08 -1.99
N LEU A 67 5.28 -7.34 -1.47
CA LEU A 67 4.24 -6.32 -1.29
C LEU A 67 4.55 -5.30 -0.18
N THR A 68 5.54 -5.55 0.67
CA THR A 68 6.00 -4.58 1.68
C THR A 68 6.92 -3.50 1.11
N ILE A 69 7.60 -3.74 -0.01
CA ILE A 69 8.50 -2.78 -0.66
C ILE A 69 7.87 -1.39 -0.88
N PRO A 70 6.66 -1.27 -1.47
CA PRO A 70 6.02 0.03 -1.68
C PRO A 70 5.65 0.76 -0.38
N ILE A 71 5.60 0.06 0.76
CA ILE A 71 5.35 0.66 2.09
C ILE A 71 6.67 1.13 2.71
N VAL A 72 7.74 0.34 2.57
CA VAL A 72 9.06 0.63 3.15
C VAL A 72 9.65 1.92 2.58
N ILE A 73 9.55 2.15 1.27
CA ILE A 73 10.12 3.34 0.60
C ILE A 73 9.59 4.66 1.19
N PRO A 74 8.28 4.96 1.19
CA PRO A 74 7.77 6.20 1.76
C PRO A 74 8.04 6.30 3.26
N THR A 75 7.98 5.18 4.00
CA THR A 75 8.29 5.15 5.43
C THR A 75 9.74 5.55 5.70
N ALA A 76 10.69 5.01 4.93
CA ALA A 76 12.10 5.34 5.03
C ALA A 76 12.37 6.81 4.66
N LEU A 77 11.77 7.30 3.57
CA LEU A 77 11.92 8.70 3.14
C LEU A 77 11.38 9.69 4.18
N VAL A 78 10.21 9.42 4.76
CA VAL A 78 9.62 10.25 5.83
C VAL A 78 10.49 10.21 7.07
N SER A 79 11.01 9.03 7.45
CA SER A 79 11.87 8.87 8.61
C SER A 79 13.18 9.65 8.46
N LEU A 80 13.80 9.60 7.28
CA LEU A 80 15.04 10.32 6.99
C LEU A 80 14.83 11.84 7.05
N LYS A 81 13.72 12.35 6.53
CA LYS A 81 13.37 13.78 6.61
C LYS A 81 13.07 14.26 8.02
N ARG A 82 12.72 13.37 8.96
CA ARG A 82 12.56 13.73 10.38
C ARG A 82 13.86 13.71 11.17
N LEU A 83 14.92 13.11 10.63
CA LEU A 83 16.21 12.94 11.31
C LEU A 83 17.23 14.04 10.97
N GLY A 84 17.07 14.72 9.84
CA GLY A 84 17.86 15.90 9.43
C GLY A 84 17.09 17.20 9.61
#